data_AF-A0A382UVS8-F1
#
_entry.id   AF-A0A382UVS8-F1
#
_cell.length_a   1.000
_cell.length_b   1.000
_cell.length_c   1.000
_cell.angle_alpha   90.00
_cell.angle_beta   90.00
_cell.angle_gamma   90.00
#
_symmetry.space_group_name_H-M   'P 1'
#
loop_
_entity.id
_entity.type
_entity.pdbx_description
1 polymer ?
#
loop_
_entity_poly.entity_id
_entity_poly.type
_entity_poly.pdbx_seq_one_letter_code
_entity_poly.pdbx_strand_id
1 'polypeptide(L)' 'MGYFYLLIAVAFGTASNIFAKSAEGFTKITPSIISAITIVLCMYSLSNVMKTLPVGITYASFAGLCIIAT' A
#
# COMPACT_ATOMS: atom_id res chain seq x y z
N MET A 1 -14.85 -7.45 -9.08
CA MET A 1 -13.93 -8.01 -8.05
C MET A 1 -12.62 -7.24 -7.90
N GLY A 2 -12.13 -6.50 -8.91
CA GLY A 2 -10.88 -5.71 -8.79
C GLY A 2 -10.90 -4.59 -7.74
N TYR A 3 -12.05 -3.92 -7.51
CA TYR A 3 -12.18 -2.87 -6.49
C TYR A 3 -11.98 -3.37 -5.04
N PHE A 4 -12.33 -4.63 -4.75
CA PHE A 4 -12.14 -5.21 -3.42
C PHE A 4 -10.65 -5.44 -3.11
N TYR A 5 -9.91 -5.91 -4.13
CA TYR A 5 -8.46 -6.01 -4.08
C TYR A 5 -7.78 -4.64 -3.98
N LEU A 6 -8.37 -3.60 -4.61
CA LEU A 6 -7.88 -2.22 -4.52
C LEU A 6 -8.00 -1.66 -3.10
N LEU A 7 -9.12 -1.92 -2.41
CA LEU A 7 -9.32 -1.57 -1.00
C LEU A 7 -8.29 -2.25 -0.08
N ILE A 8 -8.02 -3.54 -0.28
CA ILE A 8 -7.00 -4.29 0.47
C ILE A 8 -5.60 -3.74 0.18
N ALA A 9 -5.29 -3.45 -1.08
CA ALA A 9 -4.01 -2.86 -1.48
C ALA A 9 -3.82 -1.50 -0.79
N VAL A 10 -4.82 -0.63 -0.77
CA VAL A 10 -4.78 0.67 -0.08
C VAL A 10 -4.53 0.48 1.42
N ALA A 11 -5.26 -0.42 2.08
CA ALA A 11 -5.09 -0.67 3.52
C ALA A 11 -3.67 -1.15 3.88
N PHE A 12 -3.07 -2.01 3.05
CA PHE A 12 -1.67 -2.39 3.18
C PHE A 12 -0.72 -1.22 2.89
N GLY A 13 -1.03 -0.39 1.90
CA GLY A 13 -0.21 0.76 1.52
C GLY A 13 -0.19 1.86 2.58
N THR A 14 -1.32 2.14 3.21
CA THR A 14 -1.43 3.10 4.33
C THR A 14 -0.80 2.56 5.60
N ALA A 15 -0.99 1.27 5.90
CA ALA A 15 -0.27 0.63 7.01
C ALA A 15 1.25 0.76 6.81
N SER A 16 1.76 0.45 5.61
CA SER A 16 3.18 0.61 5.30
C SER A 16 3.69 2.05 5.48
N ASN A 17 2.92 3.06 5.03
CA ASN A 17 3.26 4.47 5.20
C ASN A 17 3.26 4.91 6.68
N ILE A 18 2.28 4.47 7.47
CA ILE A 18 2.19 4.77 8.90
C ILE A 18 3.37 4.15 9.67
N PHE A 19 3.75 2.91 9.33
CA PHE A 19 4.92 2.25 9.91
C PHE A 19 6.22 2.92 9.46
N ALA A 20 6.34 3.34 8.20
CA ALA A 20 7.51 4.07 7.70
C ALA A 20 7.66 5.43 8.39
N LYS A 21 6.55 6.16 8.59
CA LYS A 21 6.54 7.43 9.34
C LYS A 21 6.88 7.23 10.81
N SER A 22 6.43 6.12 11.41
CA SER A 22 6.79 5.72 12.78
C SER A 22 8.21 5.13 12.90
N ALA A 23 8.92 4.88 11.81
CA ALA A 23 10.27 4.34 11.85
C ALA A 23 11.34 5.39 12.18
N GLU A 24 10.98 6.68 12.34
CA GLU A 24 11.88 7.80 12.73
C GLU A 24 13.29 7.68 12.11
N GLY A 25 13.34 7.68 10.77
CA GLY A 25 14.59 7.58 10.02
C GLY A 25 15.25 6.20 10.02
N PHE A 26 14.46 5.11 10.15
CA PHE A 26 14.93 3.73 10.25
C PHE A 26 15.63 3.37 11.57
N THR A 27 15.48 4.18 12.62
CA THR A 27 16.11 3.96 13.94
C THR A 27 15.56 2.71 14.65
N LYS A 28 14.28 2.37 14.45
CA LYS A 28 13.70 1.15 15.00
C LYS A 28 13.64 0.05 13.93
N ILE A 29 14.42 -1.01 14.13
CA ILE A 29 14.52 -2.17 13.24
C ILE A 29 13.17 -2.89 13.10
N THR A 30 12.38 -2.97 14.17
CA THR A 30 11.08 -3.66 14.19
C THR A 30 10.03 -3.05 13.24
N PRO A 31 9.68 -1.75 13.31
CA PRO A 31 8.75 -1.12 12.38
C PRO A 31 9.31 -1.02 10.95
N SER A 32 10.65 -0.94 10.79
CA SER A 32 11.29 -0.93 9.47
C SER A 32 11.03 -2.24 8.70
N ILE A 33 11.28 -3.40 9.31
CA ILE A 33 11.03 -4.71 8.68
C ILE A 33 9.54 -4.89 8.36
N ILE A 34 8.66 -4.49 9.28
CA ILE A 34 7.21 -4.55 9.07
C ILE A 34 6.81 -3.67 7.89
N SER A 35 7.31 -2.43 7.80
CA SER A 35 7.00 -1.53 6.69
C SER A 35 7.42 -2.13 5.33
N ALA A 36 8.59 -2.76 5.26
CA ALA A 36 9.11 -3.42 4.06
C ALA A 36 8.25 -4.61 3.63
N ILE A 37 7.87 -5.50 4.56
CA ILE A 37 6.97 -6.63 4.27
C ILE A 37 5.61 -6.13 3.78
N THR A 38 5.09 -5.10 4.44
CA THR A 38 3.78 -4.53 4.13
C THR A 38 3.77 -3.85 2.75
N ILE A 39 4.89 -3.21 2.35
CA ILE A 39 5.03 -2.61 1.01
C ILE A 39 5.10 -3.66 -0.09
N VAL A 40 5.78 -4.79 0.17
CA VAL A 40 5.85 -5.91 -0.79
C VAL A 40 4.47 -6.55 -0.95
N LEU A 41 3.74 -6.77 0.14
CA LEU A 41 2.36 -7.25 0.06
C LEU A 41 1.44 -6.26 -0.67
N CYS A 42 1.62 -4.96 -0.43
CA CYS A 42 0.86 -3.92 -1.12
C CYS A 42 1.11 -3.95 -2.63
N MET A 43 2.38 -4.00 -3.05
CA MET A 43 2.77 -4.13 -4.47
C MET A 43 2.21 -5.40 -5.11
N TYR A 44 2.23 -6.53 -4.40
CA TYR A 44 1.67 -7.78 -4.91
C TYR A 44 0.14 -7.69 -5.11
N SER A 45 -0.56 -7.09 -4.15
CA SER A 45 -2.00 -6.88 -4.23
C SER A 45 -2.37 -5.93 -5.38
N LEU A 46 -1.60 -4.86 -5.57
CA LEU A 46 -1.77 -3.89 -6.66
C LEU A 46 -1.53 -4.55 -8.03
N SER A 47 -0.51 -5.41 -8.15
CA SER A 47 -0.24 -6.20 -9.35
C SER A 47 -1.42 -7.11 -9.75
N ASN A 48 -2.13 -7.69 -8.78
CA ASN A 48 -3.36 -8.45 -9.05
C ASN A 48 -4.54 -7.56 -9.48
N VAL A 49 -4.66 -6.33 -8.98
CA VAL A 49 -5.68 -5.37 -9.44
C VAL A 49 -5.41 -4.95 -10.89
N MET A 50 -4.15 -4.72 -11.24
CA MET A 50 -3.75 -4.28 -12.59
C MET A 50 -4.05 -5.31 -13.69
N LYS A 51 -4.15 -6.59 -13.34
CA LYS A 51 -4.61 -7.64 -14.28
C LYS A 51 -6.09 -7.54 -14.61
N THR A 52 -6.89 -6.87 -13.79
CA THR A 52 -8.36 -6.79 -13.95
C THR A 52 -8.85 -5.39 -14.34
N LEU A 53 -8.15 -4.33 -13.95
CA LEU A 53 -8.50 -2.95 -14.30
C LEU A 53 -7.35 -2.24 -15.03
N PRO A 54 -7.66 -1.27 -15.92
CA PRO A 54 -6.65 -0.45 -16.57
C PRO A 54 -5.79 0.27 -15.52
N VAL A 55 -4.47 0.17 -15.71
CA VAL A 55 -3.44 0.67 -14.79
C VAL A 55 -3.64 2.13 -14.36
N GLY A 56 -4.14 3.00 -15.26
CA GLY A 56 -4.40 4.40 -14.94
C GLY A 56 -5.47 4.61 -13.86
N ILE A 57 -6.58 3.87 -13.93
CA ILE A 57 -7.67 3.98 -12.93
C ILE A 57 -7.21 3.39 -11.59
N THR A 58 -6.50 2.26 -11.65
CA THR A 58 -5.96 1.58 -10.47
C THR A 58 -4.99 2.48 -9.70
N TYR A 59 -4.02 3.11 -10.39
CA TYR A 59 -3.06 4.00 -9.74
C TYR A 59 -3.69 5.29 -9.21
N ALA A 60 -4.58 5.92 -9.97
CA ALA A 60 -5.25 7.15 -9.53
C ALA A 60 -6.11 6.90 -8.27
N SER A 61 -6.84 5.79 -8.24
CA SER A 61 -7.65 5.41 -7.08
C SER A 61 -6.76 5.04 -5.90
N PHE A 62 -5.72 4.23 -6.12
CA PHE A 62 -4.77 3.84 -5.08
C PHE A 62 -4.10 5.05 -4.43
N ALA A 63 -3.56 5.97 -5.22
CA ALA A 63 -2.94 7.19 -4.71
C ALA A 63 -3.95 8.08 -3.96
N GLY A 64 -5.14 8.32 -4.53
CA GLY A 64 -6.17 9.14 -3.90
C GLY A 64 -6.62 8.59 -2.54
N LEU A 65 -6.90 7.28 -2.47
CA LEU A 65 -7.30 6.64 -1.22
C LEU A 65 -6.15 6.57 -0.20
N CYS A 66 -4.92 6.29 -0.63
CA CYS A 66 -3.77 6.28 0.27
C CYS A 66 -3.48 7.65 0.89
N ILE A 67 -3.67 8.74 0.13
CA ILE A 67 -3.51 10.11 0.65
C ILE A 67 -4.56 10.44 1.71
N ILE A 68 -5.81 10.02 1.52
CA ILE A 68 -6.89 10.28 2.49
C ILE A 68 -6.68 9.48 3.78
N ALA A 69 -6.10 8.29 3.68
CA ALA A 69 -5.94 7.37 4.79
C ALA A 69 -4.56 7.44 5.50
N THR A 70 -3.61 8.24 4.99
CA THR A 70 -2.28 8.49 5.59
C THR A 70 -2.28 9.79 6.35
#